data_AF-A0A8D8C3R4-F1
#
_entry.id   AF-A0A8D8C3R4-F1
#
_cell.length_a   1.000
_cell.length_b   1.000
_cell.length_c   1.000
_cell.angle_alpha   90.00
_cell.angle_beta   90.00
_cell.angle_gamma   90.00
#
_symmetry.space_group_name_H-M   'P 1'
#
loop_
_entity.id
_entity.type
_entity.pdbx_description
1 polymer ?
#
loop_
_entity_poly.entity_id
_entity_poly.type
_entity_poly.pdbx_seq_one_letter_code
_entity_poly.pdbx_strand_id
1 'polypeptide(L)'
;EIPNYVKPRYCLLCRVAIHTLISTFKQLKQVPQQLKPGMMQVTQGLCRLAEYPKEYCADLINIFIDSIIEILQTNDHITSHDICALPLGPIGCVQEPTGASVDPVKLDDFNFKSTVSVAYNKTWPTKILHITDIHYDPKYVGGVESEEVVKQCKKMFGCCRVGNTGKPGETYWGNYNHCDTPKTLLEASLKKIAEQHPDAKMVYLTGDLVRHHITELDFETLKADTDYVLGLFIEIFKDIPIVFAI
;
A
#
# COMPACT_ATOMS: atom_id res chain seq x y z
N GLU A 1 -28.25 14.30 13.20
CA GLU A 1 -27.78 14.55 11.82
C GLU A 1 -26.43 15.24 11.89
N ILE A 2 -25.42 14.72 11.20
CA ILE A 2 -24.05 15.27 11.29
C ILE A 2 -23.73 15.86 9.91
N PRO A 3 -23.57 17.19 9.77
CA PRO A 3 -23.37 17.82 8.47
C PRO A 3 -22.01 17.40 7.86
N ASN A 4 -21.96 17.27 6.53
CA ASN A 4 -20.76 17.10 5.67
C ASN A 4 -20.22 15.68 5.39
N TYR A 5 -20.99 14.61 5.60
CA TYR A 5 -20.58 13.27 5.16
C TYR A 5 -20.99 12.98 3.71
N VAL A 6 -20.01 12.73 2.83
CA VAL A 6 -20.28 12.31 1.45
C VAL A 6 -20.78 10.86 1.41
N LYS A 7 -20.37 10.01 2.37
CA LYS A 7 -20.88 8.63 2.53
C LYS A 7 -20.94 8.16 4.00
N PRO A 8 -21.97 8.54 4.77
CA PRO A 8 -22.02 8.33 6.23
C PRO A 8 -22.05 6.85 6.65
N ARG A 9 -22.56 5.96 5.80
CA ARG A 9 -22.63 4.51 6.07
C ARG A 9 -21.26 3.87 6.27
N TYR A 10 -20.26 4.24 5.45
CA TYR A 10 -18.92 3.67 5.58
C TYR A 10 -18.24 4.08 6.88
N CYS A 11 -18.42 5.35 7.29
CA CYS A 11 -17.90 5.83 8.56
C CYS A 11 -18.55 5.12 9.75
N LEU A 12 -19.88 4.95 9.72
CA LEU A 12 -20.59 4.21 10.77
C LEU A 12 -20.12 2.76 10.85
N LEU A 13 -20.04 2.06 9.72
CA LEU A 13 -19.59 0.67 9.67
C LEU A 13 -18.17 0.51 10.20
N CYS A 14 -17.25 1.38 9.78
CA CYS A 14 -15.89 1.40 10.31
C CYS A 14 -15.88 1.61 11.82
N ARG A 15 -16.58 2.65 12.32
CA ARG A 15 -16.58 2.96 13.75
C ARG A 15 -17.16 1.84 14.59
N VAL A 16 -18.23 1.19 14.13
CA VAL A 16 -18.82 0.03 14.81
C VAL A 16 -17.86 -1.15 14.83
N ALA A 17 -17.25 -1.49 13.69
CA ALA A 17 -16.31 -2.60 13.60
C ALA A 17 -15.08 -2.37 14.49
N ILE A 18 -14.45 -1.20 14.41
CA ILE A 18 -13.27 -0.86 15.20
C ILE A 18 -13.62 -0.73 16.69
N HIS A 19 -14.76 -0.14 17.04
CA HIS A 19 -15.20 -0.06 18.44
C HIS A 19 -15.42 -1.44 19.04
N THR A 20 -15.99 -2.37 18.26
CA THR A 20 -16.16 -3.77 18.67
C THR A 20 -14.79 -4.40 18.95
N LEU A 21 -13.84 -4.24 18.03
CA LEU A 21 -12.48 -4.78 18.15
C LEU A 21 -11.73 -4.22 19.37
N ILE A 22 -11.76 -2.89 19.59
CA ILE A 22 -11.17 -2.24 20.78
C ILE A 22 -11.84 -2.71 22.07
N SER A 23 -13.17 -2.82 22.08
CA SER A 23 -13.91 -3.24 23.28
C SER A 23 -13.62 -4.69 23.64
N THR A 24 -13.57 -5.58 22.64
CA THR A 24 -13.15 -6.98 22.82
C THR A 24 -11.72 -7.08 23.34
N PHE A 25 -10.78 -6.31 22.78
CA PHE A 25 -9.41 -6.23 23.28
C PHE A 25 -9.38 -5.82 24.77
N LYS A 26 -10.11 -4.76 25.15
CA LYS A 26 -10.15 -4.26 26.53
C LYS A 26 -10.70 -5.28 27.52
N GLN A 27 -11.61 -6.16 27.09
CA GLN A 27 -12.12 -7.27 27.90
C GLN A 27 -11.09 -8.40 28.00
N LEU A 28 -10.54 -8.82 26.86
CA LEU A 28 -9.65 -9.98 26.78
C LEU A 28 -8.24 -9.73 27.32
N LYS A 29 -7.76 -8.48 27.37
CA LYS A 29 -6.43 -8.17 27.92
C LYS A 29 -6.26 -8.58 29.38
N GLN A 30 -7.37 -8.76 30.11
CA GLN A 30 -7.39 -9.26 31.48
C GLN A 30 -7.21 -10.79 31.57
N VAL A 31 -7.29 -11.49 30.44
CA VAL A 31 -7.18 -12.95 30.33
C VAL A 31 -6.16 -13.28 29.22
N PRO A 32 -4.84 -13.17 29.49
CA PRO A 32 -3.81 -13.24 28.44
C PRO A 32 -3.87 -14.48 27.54
N GLN A 33 -4.22 -15.64 28.10
CA GLN A 33 -4.37 -16.89 27.35
C GLN A 33 -5.47 -16.84 26.28
N GLN A 34 -6.49 -15.98 26.45
CA GLN A 34 -7.62 -15.83 25.52
C GLN A 34 -7.48 -14.61 24.61
N LEU A 35 -6.49 -13.74 24.84
CA LEU A 35 -6.33 -12.49 24.10
C LEU A 35 -6.21 -12.72 22.59
N LYS A 36 -5.15 -13.42 22.16
CA LYS A 36 -4.92 -13.66 20.73
C LYS A 36 -6.03 -14.49 20.09
N PRO A 37 -6.47 -15.64 20.65
CA PRO A 37 -7.56 -16.43 20.07
C PRO A 37 -8.88 -15.65 19.94
N GLY A 38 -9.26 -14.88 20.97
CA GLY A 38 -10.49 -14.10 20.95
C GLY A 38 -10.41 -12.92 19.98
N MET A 39 -9.25 -12.25 19.88
CA MET A 39 -9.01 -11.19 18.90
C MET A 39 -9.03 -11.72 17.46
N MET A 40 -8.47 -12.91 17.21
CA MET A 40 -8.60 -13.57 15.90
C MET A 40 -10.07 -13.85 15.56
N GLN A 41 -10.83 -14.42 16.51
CA GLN A 41 -12.24 -14.76 16.30
C GLN A 41 -13.11 -13.54 15.98
N VAL A 42 -12.99 -12.45 16.74
CA VAL A 42 -13.78 -11.23 16.48
C VAL A 42 -13.39 -10.60 15.15
N THR A 43 -12.09 -10.56 14.82
CA THR A 43 -11.61 -9.99 13.56
C THR A 43 -12.08 -10.83 12.36
N GLN A 44 -12.09 -12.16 12.48
CA GLN A 44 -12.65 -13.07 11.47
C GLN A 44 -14.15 -12.88 11.29
N GLY A 45 -14.88 -12.62 12.37
CA GLY A 45 -16.31 -12.28 12.32
C GLY A 45 -16.55 -11.00 11.53
N LEU A 46 -15.84 -9.92 11.88
CA LEU A 46 -15.95 -8.62 11.23
C LEU A 46 -15.54 -8.67 9.75
N CYS A 47 -14.47 -9.38 9.42
CA CYS A 47 -14.00 -9.53 8.04
C CYS A 47 -15.03 -10.26 7.16
N ARG A 48 -15.67 -11.33 7.68
CA ARG A 48 -16.74 -12.04 6.95
C ARG A 48 -18.02 -11.22 6.83
N LEU A 49 -18.36 -10.40 7.82
CA LEU A 49 -19.48 -9.45 7.73
C LEU A 49 -19.26 -8.41 6.63
N ALA A 50 -18.01 -8.11 6.29
CA ALA A 50 -17.64 -7.27 5.16
C ALA A 50 -17.58 -8.05 3.81
N GLU A 51 -18.13 -9.27 3.76
CA GLU A 51 -18.27 -10.08 2.55
C GLU A 51 -16.92 -10.44 1.88
N TYR A 52 -15.88 -10.64 2.69
CA TYR A 52 -14.62 -11.21 2.24
C TYR A 52 -14.63 -12.75 2.38
N PRO A 53 -14.01 -13.47 1.43
CA PRO A 53 -13.76 -14.91 1.52
C PRO A 53 -13.11 -15.33 2.85
N LYS A 54 -13.47 -16.51 3.34
CA LYS A 54 -13.04 -17.02 4.65
C LYS A 54 -11.53 -17.20 4.71
N GLU A 55 -10.96 -17.77 3.67
CA GLU A 55 -9.53 -18.09 3.54
C GLU A 55 -8.72 -16.79 3.57
N TYR A 56 -9.14 -15.80 2.78
CA TYR A 56 -8.54 -14.48 2.77
C TYR A 56 -8.56 -13.78 4.14
N CYS A 57 -9.71 -13.81 4.82
CA CYS A 57 -9.79 -13.27 6.17
C CYS A 57 -8.81 -13.96 7.11
N ALA A 58 -8.67 -15.28 7.03
CA ALA A 58 -7.73 -16.02 7.86
C ALA A 58 -6.28 -15.59 7.59
N ASP A 59 -5.86 -15.53 6.32
CA ASP A 59 -4.51 -15.17 5.94
C ASP A 59 -4.17 -13.73 6.35
N LEU A 60 -5.05 -12.78 6.04
CA LEU A 60 -4.86 -11.37 6.39
C LEU A 60 -4.76 -11.17 7.91
N ILE A 61 -5.62 -11.85 8.68
CA ILE A 61 -5.60 -11.76 10.14
C ILE A 61 -4.33 -12.38 10.69
N ASN A 62 -3.86 -13.51 10.15
CA ASN A 62 -2.62 -14.12 10.59
C ASN A 62 -1.41 -13.19 10.41
N ILE A 63 -1.40 -12.37 9.34
CA ILE A 63 -0.36 -11.38 9.08
C ILE A 63 -0.40 -10.24 10.10
N PHE A 64 -1.59 -9.69 10.37
CA PHE A 64 -1.71 -8.42 11.10
C PHE A 64 -2.06 -8.54 12.59
N ILE A 65 -2.53 -9.68 13.07
CA ILE A 65 -3.13 -9.78 14.41
C ILE A 65 -2.16 -9.37 15.54
N ASP A 66 -0.89 -9.73 15.44
CA ASP A 66 0.10 -9.40 16.46
C ASP A 66 0.39 -7.89 16.47
N SER A 67 0.47 -7.26 15.30
CA SER A 67 0.62 -5.80 15.17
C SER A 67 -0.60 -5.06 15.72
N ILE A 68 -1.82 -5.55 15.43
CA ILE A 68 -3.06 -4.97 15.95
C ILE A 68 -3.07 -5.05 17.48
N ILE A 69 -2.71 -6.19 18.06
CA ILE A 69 -2.65 -6.36 19.52
C ILE A 69 -1.62 -5.41 20.12
N GLU A 70 -0.41 -5.32 19.55
CA GLU A 70 0.65 -4.41 20.02
C GLU A 70 0.21 -2.94 19.99
N ILE A 71 -0.42 -2.49 18.89
CA ILE A 71 -0.94 -1.12 18.77
C ILE A 71 -1.97 -0.84 19.88
N LEU A 72 -2.89 -1.77 20.14
CA LEU A 72 -3.92 -1.61 21.17
C LEU A 72 -3.36 -1.70 22.60
N GLN A 73 -2.27 -2.44 22.80
CA GLN A 73 -1.56 -2.52 24.08
C GLN A 73 -0.82 -1.23 24.39
N THR A 74 -0.20 -0.62 23.39
CA THR A 74 0.62 0.59 23.53
C THR A 74 -0.21 1.89 23.49
N ASN A 75 -1.45 1.84 22.99
CA ASN A 75 -2.32 3.01 22.85
C ASN A 75 -3.68 2.76 23.54
N ASP A 76 -3.77 2.95 24.85
CA ASP A 76 -5.00 2.71 25.63
C ASP A 76 -6.12 3.75 25.38
N HIS A 77 -5.74 4.95 24.94
CA HIS A 77 -6.64 6.05 24.57
C HIS A 77 -7.17 5.97 23.13
N ILE A 78 -6.65 5.08 22.28
CA ILE A 78 -7.08 5.00 20.88
C ILE A 78 -8.58 4.68 20.78
N THR A 79 -9.28 5.42 19.92
CA THR A 79 -10.71 5.24 19.70
C THR A 79 -11.00 4.80 18.26
N SER A 80 -12.22 4.34 18.04
CA SER A 80 -12.68 4.03 16.69
C SER A 80 -12.79 5.27 15.79
N HIS A 81 -12.83 6.47 16.36
CA HIS A 81 -12.82 7.71 15.59
C HIS A 81 -11.44 7.99 15.02
N ASP A 82 -10.39 7.86 15.84
CA ASP A 82 -9.00 8.11 15.41
C ASP A 82 -8.61 7.16 14.27
N ILE A 83 -8.91 5.86 14.43
CA ILE A 83 -8.58 4.84 13.42
C ILE A 83 -9.37 5.07 12.13
N CYS A 84 -10.68 5.37 12.20
CA CYS A 84 -11.51 5.52 11.00
C CYS A 84 -11.29 6.86 10.29
N ALA A 85 -10.81 7.89 10.98
CA ALA A 85 -10.50 9.18 10.38
C ALA A 85 -9.31 9.11 9.42
N LEU A 86 -8.36 8.20 9.65
CA LEU A 86 -7.17 8.07 8.80
C LEU A 86 -7.52 7.66 7.36
N PRO A 87 -8.18 6.52 7.09
CA PRO A 87 -8.51 6.13 5.71
C PRO A 87 -9.79 6.79 5.17
N LEU A 88 -10.73 7.20 6.03
CA LEU A 88 -12.04 7.73 5.62
C LEU A 88 -12.16 9.25 5.82
N GLY A 89 -11.07 9.93 6.20
CA GLY A 89 -11.02 11.38 6.34
C GLY A 89 -11.45 12.13 5.07
N PRO A 90 -10.96 11.75 3.87
CA PRO A 90 -11.37 12.39 2.62
C PRO A 90 -12.88 12.33 2.30
N ILE A 91 -13.61 11.34 2.85
CA ILE A 91 -15.08 11.24 2.68
C ILE A 91 -15.87 11.88 3.84
N GLY A 92 -15.18 12.62 4.71
CA GLY A 92 -15.76 13.36 5.83
C GLY A 92 -15.79 12.60 7.15
N CYS A 93 -15.15 11.42 7.27
CA CYS A 93 -15.09 10.66 8.54
C CYS A 93 -14.09 11.23 9.55
N VAL A 94 -13.95 12.55 9.59
CA VAL A 94 -13.07 13.26 10.50
C VAL A 94 -13.87 13.68 11.73
N GLN A 95 -13.26 13.51 12.89
CA GLN A 95 -13.56 14.25 14.11
C GLN A 95 -12.25 14.84 14.60
N GLU A 96 -12.30 15.88 15.44
CA GLU A 96 -11.10 16.39 16.10
C GLU A 96 -10.34 15.21 16.75
N PRO A 97 -9.03 15.03 16.44
CA PRO A 97 -8.27 13.90 16.94
C PRO A 97 -8.32 13.88 18.47
N THR A 98 -8.53 12.70 19.06
CA THR A 98 -8.64 12.55 20.53
C THR A 98 -7.28 12.53 21.24
N GLY A 99 -6.19 12.63 20.46
CA GLY A 99 -4.81 12.59 20.94
C GLY A 99 -4.31 13.91 21.53
N ALA A 100 -3.24 13.83 22.32
CA ALA A 100 -2.53 15.01 22.80
C ALA A 100 -2.07 15.87 21.61
N SER A 101 -2.11 17.19 21.79
CA SER A 101 -1.52 18.13 20.83
C SER A 101 -0.06 17.75 20.63
N VAL A 102 0.31 17.43 19.38
CA VAL A 102 1.71 17.20 19.03
C VAL A 102 2.40 18.56 19.12
N ASP A 103 3.45 18.66 19.93
CA ASP A 103 4.26 19.87 19.97
C ASP A 103 4.74 20.18 18.55
N PRO A 104 4.50 21.40 18.04
CA PRO A 104 4.99 21.76 16.72
C PRO A 104 6.51 21.61 16.71
N VAL A 105 7.04 21.09 15.60
CA VAL A 105 8.49 21.07 15.37
C VAL A 105 8.99 22.50 15.52
N LYS A 106 9.88 22.74 16.50
CA LYS A 106 10.48 24.06 16.69
C LYS A 106 11.29 24.39 15.45
N LEU A 107 10.83 25.38 14.71
CA LEU A 107 11.58 25.95 13.59
C LEU A 107 12.48 27.03 14.15
N ASP A 108 13.75 27.02 13.76
CA ASP A 108 14.62 28.15 14.02
C ASP A 108 14.10 29.39 13.28
N ASP A 109 14.22 30.57 13.91
CA ASP A 109 13.91 31.85 13.28
C ASP A 109 14.86 32.09 12.11
N PHE A 110 14.48 31.62 10.91
CA PHE A 110 15.23 31.83 9.69
C PHE A 110 14.54 32.85 8.79
N ASN A 111 15.20 33.98 8.54
CA ASN A 111 14.71 34.98 7.59
C ASN A 111 14.96 34.48 6.16
N PHE A 112 14.10 33.58 5.67
CA PHE A 112 14.15 33.08 4.30
C PHE A 112 13.79 34.21 3.34
N LYS A 113 14.79 34.87 2.78
CA LYS A 113 14.61 35.71 1.60
C LYS A 113 14.43 34.78 0.40
N SER A 114 13.19 34.47 0.03
CA SER A 114 12.95 33.75 -1.22
C SER A 114 13.36 34.66 -2.38
N THR A 115 14.42 34.28 -3.08
CA THR A 115 14.73 34.84 -4.39
C THR A 115 14.27 33.82 -5.41
N VAL A 116 13.15 34.10 -6.08
CA VAL A 116 12.77 33.33 -7.27
C VAL A 116 13.74 33.73 -8.37
N SER A 117 14.79 32.95 -8.56
CA SER A 117 15.64 33.04 -9.74
C SER A 117 14.84 32.49 -10.93
N VAL A 118 14.32 33.39 -11.76
CA VAL A 118 13.74 33.03 -13.05
C VAL A 118 14.87 32.39 -13.88
N ALA A 119 14.67 31.16 -14.34
CA ALA A 119 15.65 30.47 -15.17
C ALA A 119 15.96 31.32 -16.41
N TYR A 120 17.22 31.71 -16.58
CA TYR A 120 17.66 32.43 -17.78
C TYR A 120 17.54 31.51 -19.01
N ASN A 121 17.21 32.08 -20.18
CA ASN A 121 17.08 31.41 -21.49
C ASN A 121 18.31 30.59 -21.97
N LYS A 122 19.36 30.43 -21.14
CA LYS A 122 20.63 29.73 -21.45
C LYS A 122 21.00 28.63 -20.45
N THR A 123 20.05 28.11 -19.67
CA THR A 123 20.31 26.97 -18.78
C THR A 123 19.97 25.65 -19.47
N TRP A 124 20.90 24.69 -19.45
CA TRP A 124 20.59 23.30 -19.79
C TRP A 124 19.82 22.70 -18.61
N PRO A 125 18.55 22.28 -18.79
CA PRO A 125 17.77 21.72 -17.69
C PRO A 125 18.39 20.40 -17.23
N THR A 126 18.52 20.21 -15.91
CA THR A 126 18.88 18.92 -15.34
C THR A 126 17.74 17.95 -15.58
N LYS A 127 18.02 16.83 -16.26
CA LYS A 127 17.06 15.75 -16.46
C LYS A 127 17.13 14.77 -15.29
N ILE A 128 15.99 14.55 -14.65
CA ILE A 128 15.79 13.61 -13.55
C ILE A 128 14.74 12.60 -13.99
N LEU A 129 15.04 11.31 -13.88
CA LEU A 129 14.05 10.26 -14.06
C LEU A 129 13.29 10.10 -12.75
N HIS A 130 11.96 10.04 -12.78
CA HIS A 130 11.15 9.74 -11.60
C HIS A 130 10.32 8.49 -11.90
N ILE A 131 10.60 7.42 -11.15
CA ILE A 131 9.97 6.11 -11.30
C ILE A 131 9.39 5.73 -9.93
N THR A 132 8.17 5.19 -9.91
CA THR A 132 7.40 4.92 -8.69
C THR A 132 6.41 3.79 -8.96
N ASP A 133 5.83 3.23 -7.89
CA ASP A 133 4.69 2.31 -7.95
C ASP A 133 4.91 1.15 -8.93
N ILE A 134 6.09 0.53 -8.85
CA ILE A 134 6.51 -0.53 -9.76
C ILE A 134 5.61 -1.76 -9.60
N HIS A 135 5.30 -2.14 -8.36
CA HIS A 135 4.51 -3.32 -8.01
C HIS A 135 4.89 -4.55 -8.84
N TYR A 136 6.13 -5.01 -8.70
CA TYR A 136 6.62 -6.18 -9.40
C TYR A 136 5.91 -7.45 -8.93
N ASP A 137 5.33 -8.18 -9.88
CA ASP A 137 4.77 -9.51 -9.65
C ASP A 137 5.59 -10.60 -10.35
N PRO A 138 6.41 -11.38 -9.61
CA PRO A 138 7.18 -12.49 -10.18
C PRO A 138 6.30 -13.64 -10.65
N LYS A 139 5.03 -13.71 -10.20
CA LYS A 139 4.08 -14.76 -10.54
C LYS A 139 3.06 -14.32 -11.58
N TYR A 140 3.23 -13.13 -12.19
CA TYR A 140 2.35 -12.71 -13.27
C TYR A 140 2.39 -13.72 -14.42
N VAL A 141 1.22 -14.14 -14.90
CA VAL A 141 1.07 -15.01 -16.06
C VAL A 141 0.15 -14.34 -17.07
N GLY A 142 0.66 -14.14 -18.29
CA GLY A 142 -0.13 -13.67 -19.42
C GLY A 142 -1.22 -14.66 -19.81
N GLY A 143 -2.39 -14.11 -20.14
CA GLY A 143 -3.60 -14.84 -20.47
C GLY A 143 -4.85 -13.97 -20.26
N VAL A 144 -5.99 -14.46 -20.71
CA VAL A 144 -7.30 -13.86 -20.45
C VAL A 144 -7.98 -14.68 -19.36
N GLU A 145 -8.11 -14.11 -18.17
CA GLU A 145 -8.86 -14.73 -17.08
C GLU A 145 -10.37 -14.76 -17.38
N SER A 146 -11.08 -15.76 -16.85
CA SER A 146 -12.54 -15.84 -17.05
C SER A 146 -13.25 -14.68 -16.35
N GLU A 147 -14.46 -14.35 -16.82
CA GLU A 147 -15.25 -13.25 -16.24
C GLU A 147 -15.53 -13.48 -14.73
N GLU A 148 -15.69 -14.74 -14.32
CA GLU A 148 -15.85 -15.12 -12.91
C GLU A 148 -14.61 -14.82 -12.08
N VAL A 149 -13.41 -15.10 -12.62
CA VAL A 149 -12.14 -14.76 -11.97
C VAL A 149 -11.99 -13.24 -11.89
N VAL A 150 -12.25 -12.54 -12.99
CA VAL A 150 -12.19 -11.06 -13.04
C VAL A 150 -13.14 -10.41 -12.03
N LYS A 151 -14.35 -10.94 -11.86
CA LYS A 151 -15.31 -10.45 -10.84
C LYS A 151 -14.83 -10.68 -9.40
N GLN A 152 -14.02 -11.71 -9.17
CA GLN A 152 -13.44 -12.00 -7.86
C GLN A 152 -12.15 -11.22 -7.60
N CYS A 153 -11.53 -10.63 -8.64
CA CYS A 153 -10.46 -9.66 -8.53
C CYS A 153 -10.96 -8.43 -7.76
N LYS A 154 -10.91 -8.45 -6.42
CA LYS A 154 -10.93 -7.21 -5.65
C LYS A 154 -9.50 -6.66 -5.66
N LYS A 155 -9.34 -5.35 -5.38
CA LYS A 155 -8.02 -4.67 -5.28
C LYS A 155 -7.00 -5.40 -4.38
N MET A 156 -7.46 -6.29 -3.49
CA MET A 156 -6.62 -7.05 -2.55
C MET A 156 -6.44 -8.54 -2.89
N PHE A 157 -7.15 -9.08 -3.89
CA PHE A 157 -7.01 -10.49 -4.29
C PHE A 157 -5.95 -10.69 -5.37
N GLY A 158 -5.66 -9.64 -6.14
CA GLY A 158 -4.64 -9.61 -7.18
C GLY A 158 -4.85 -10.67 -8.27
N CYS A 159 -4.87 -10.23 -9.51
CA CYS A 159 -5.19 -11.10 -10.65
C CYS A 159 -4.00 -11.27 -11.58
N CYS A 160 -4.24 -11.91 -12.73
CA CYS A 160 -3.21 -12.27 -13.69
C CYS A 160 -2.18 -13.28 -13.17
N ARG A 161 -2.63 -14.26 -12.37
CA ARG A 161 -1.79 -15.37 -11.89
C ARG A 161 -2.31 -16.74 -12.25
N VAL A 162 -3.59 -16.83 -12.57
CA VAL A 162 -4.20 -18.08 -13.02
C VAL A 162 -4.21 -18.02 -14.54
N GLY A 163 -3.08 -18.41 -15.13
CA GLY A 163 -2.99 -18.56 -16.57
C GLY A 163 -3.96 -19.63 -17.03
N ASN A 164 -5.11 -19.24 -17.59
CA ASN A 164 -5.97 -20.18 -18.28
C ASN A 164 -6.65 -19.52 -19.49
N THR A 165 -6.65 -20.25 -20.62
CA THR A 165 -7.61 -20.13 -21.73
C THR A 165 -7.42 -19.11 -22.87
N GLY A 166 -6.17 -18.88 -23.32
CA GLY A 166 -5.90 -18.41 -24.70
C GLY A 166 -5.32 -16.99 -24.84
N LYS A 167 -4.62 -16.76 -25.95
CA LYS A 167 -4.00 -15.47 -26.35
C LYS A 167 -3.06 -14.84 -25.30
N PRO A 168 -2.10 -15.58 -24.71
CA PRO A 168 -1.16 -15.00 -23.73
C PRO A 168 -0.34 -13.82 -24.29
N GLY A 169 -0.19 -13.73 -25.61
CA GLY A 169 0.45 -12.58 -26.26
C GLY A 169 -0.31 -11.26 -26.11
N GLU A 170 -1.64 -11.27 -25.89
CA GLU A 170 -2.43 -10.04 -25.76
C GLU A 170 -2.20 -9.35 -24.42
N THR A 171 -1.87 -10.09 -23.36
CA THR A 171 -1.64 -9.56 -22.01
C THR A 171 -0.21 -9.83 -21.51
N TYR A 172 0.71 -10.08 -22.45
CA TYR A 172 2.13 -10.33 -22.17
C TYR A 172 2.83 -9.17 -21.46
N TRP A 173 2.42 -7.95 -21.76
CA TRP A 173 2.97 -6.72 -21.18
C TRP A 173 2.18 -6.21 -19.97
N GLY A 174 1.07 -6.86 -19.60
CA GLY A 174 0.17 -6.37 -18.56
C GLY A 174 -1.30 -6.52 -18.97
N ASN A 175 -2.18 -6.18 -18.04
CA ASN A 175 -3.63 -6.24 -18.21
C ASN A 175 -4.28 -5.08 -17.44
N TYR A 176 -5.39 -4.56 -17.94
CA TYR A 176 -6.17 -3.49 -17.31
C TYR A 176 -7.06 -3.96 -16.14
N ASN A 177 -7.06 -5.26 -15.84
CA ASN A 177 -7.66 -5.81 -14.63
C ASN A 177 -6.85 -5.41 -13.37
N HIS A 178 -7.26 -5.88 -12.19
CA HIS A 178 -6.53 -5.65 -10.93
C HIS A 178 -5.24 -6.49 -10.84
N CYS A 179 -4.29 -6.21 -11.72
CA CYS A 179 -3.03 -6.93 -11.87
C CYS A 179 -1.84 -6.01 -11.61
N ASP A 180 -0.75 -6.63 -11.18
CA ASP A 180 0.54 -5.98 -10.93
C ASP A 180 1.48 -6.12 -12.13
N THR A 181 2.67 -5.50 -12.05
CA THR A 181 3.59 -5.37 -13.17
C THR A 181 4.31 -6.68 -13.48
N PRO A 182 4.19 -7.24 -14.68
CA PRO A 182 4.97 -8.40 -15.08
C PRO A 182 6.45 -8.08 -15.21
N LYS A 183 7.28 -9.10 -14.97
CA LYS A 183 8.73 -9.08 -15.22
C LYS A 183 9.09 -8.47 -16.59
N THR A 184 8.37 -8.89 -17.62
CA THR A 184 8.61 -8.51 -19.02
C THR A 184 8.47 -7.01 -19.20
N LEU A 185 7.36 -6.41 -18.73
CA LEU A 185 7.11 -4.97 -18.81
C LEU A 185 8.15 -4.20 -18.02
N LEU A 186 8.48 -4.64 -16.80
CA LEU A 186 9.45 -3.96 -15.94
C LEU A 186 10.82 -3.87 -16.62
N GLU A 187 11.40 -5.00 -17.01
CA GLU A 187 12.74 -5.04 -17.63
C GLU A 187 12.78 -4.23 -18.92
N ALA A 188 11.78 -4.37 -19.79
CA ALA A 188 11.74 -3.66 -21.06
C ALA A 188 11.58 -2.15 -20.88
N SER A 189 10.75 -1.72 -19.92
CA SER A 189 10.52 -0.31 -19.65
C SER A 189 11.77 0.36 -19.10
N LEU A 190 12.42 -0.23 -18.08
CA LEU A 190 13.64 0.34 -17.49
C LEU A 190 14.76 0.43 -18.52
N LYS A 191 14.96 -0.63 -19.32
CA LYS A 191 15.93 -0.62 -20.41
C LYS A 191 15.62 0.50 -21.41
N LYS A 192 14.35 0.64 -21.81
CA LYS A 192 13.96 1.65 -22.80
C LYS A 192 14.13 3.07 -22.28
N ILE A 193 13.80 3.30 -21.00
CA ILE A 193 14.01 4.58 -20.31
C ILE A 193 15.50 4.95 -20.32
N ALA A 194 16.38 4.02 -19.95
CA ALA A 194 17.82 4.25 -19.95
C ALA A 194 18.37 4.57 -21.36
N GLU A 195 17.90 3.85 -22.38
CA GLU A 195 18.26 4.11 -23.79
C GLU A 195 17.79 5.48 -24.29
N GLN A 196 16.59 5.91 -23.91
CA GLN A 196 15.99 7.18 -24.37
C GLN A 196 16.49 8.40 -23.61
N HIS A 197 16.98 8.21 -22.39
CA HIS A 197 17.43 9.27 -21.50
C HIS A 197 18.87 9.05 -21.01
N PRO A 198 19.86 8.88 -21.92
CA PRO A 198 21.25 8.68 -21.53
C PRO A 198 21.87 9.93 -20.89
N ASP A 199 21.22 11.08 -21.01
CA ASP A 199 21.61 12.37 -20.45
C ASP A 199 20.98 12.66 -19.07
N ALA A 200 20.15 11.75 -18.55
CA ALA A 200 19.64 11.83 -17.18
C ALA A 200 20.80 11.90 -16.18
N LYS A 201 20.62 12.70 -15.12
CA LYS A 201 21.65 12.92 -14.09
C LYS A 201 21.37 12.19 -12.79
N MET A 202 20.15 11.72 -12.59
CA MET A 202 19.76 10.94 -11.43
C MET A 202 18.41 10.25 -11.68
N VAL A 203 18.13 9.24 -10.86
CA VAL A 203 16.84 8.57 -10.76
C VAL A 203 16.26 8.82 -9.37
N TYR A 204 15.02 9.28 -9.31
CA TYR A 204 14.18 9.22 -8.11
C TYR A 204 13.34 7.96 -8.20
N LEU A 205 13.57 7.05 -7.26
CA LEU A 205 12.77 5.83 -7.09
C LEU A 205 11.97 5.96 -5.80
N THR A 206 10.67 6.22 -5.90
CA THR A 206 9.82 6.55 -4.75
C THR A 206 8.97 5.39 -4.22
N GLY A 207 9.54 4.19 -4.19
CA GLY A 207 8.94 3.06 -3.46
C GLY A 207 7.86 2.30 -4.23
N ASP A 208 7.02 1.60 -3.46
CA ASP A 208 5.97 0.69 -3.94
C ASP A 208 6.48 -0.33 -4.98
N LEU A 209 7.54 -1.05 -4.58
CA LEU A 209 8.28 -1.97 -5.45
C LEU A 209 7.58 -3.31 -5.65
N VAL A 210 6.82 -3.77 -4.66
CA VAL A 210 6.32 -5.15 -4.56
C VAL A 210 4.81 -5.22 -4.81
N ARG A 211 4.37 -6.33 -5.39
CA ARG A 211 2.96 -6.69 -5.67
C ARG A 211 1.99 -6.50 -4.49
N HIS A 212 0.72 -6.32 -4.81
CA HIS A 212 -0.41 -6.14 -3.90
C HIS A 212 -0.96 -7.45 -3.30
N HIS A 213 -0.49 -8.62 -3.73
CA HIS A 213 -0.93 -9.93 -3.21
C HIS A 213 -0.36 -10.22 -1.82
N ILE A 214 -0.79 -9.43 -0.84
CA ILE A 214 -0.24 -9.38 0.51
C ILE A 214 -0.32 -10.70 1.28
N THR A 215 -1.32 -11.53 1.00
CA THR A 215 -1.48 -12.84 1.63
C THR A 215 -0.39 -13.84 1.22
N GLU A 216 0.36 -13.54 0.17
CA GLU A 216 1.52 -14.31 -0.29
C GLU A 216 2.86 -13.64 0.06
N LEU A 217 2.83 -12.56 0.85
CA LEU A 217 4.03 -11.87 1.30
C LEU A 217 4.39 -12.25 2.73
N ASP A 218 5.67 -12.55 2.89
CA ASP A 218 6.40 -12.65 4.14
C ASP A 218 7.73 -11.90 3.98
N PHE A 219 8.58 -11.93 5.00
CA PHE A 219 9.87 -11.24 4.94
C PHE A 219 10.74 -11.71 3.76
N GLU A 220 10.78 -13.02 3.49
CA GLU A 220 11.68 -13.59 2.47
C GLU A 220 11.20 -13.28 1.06
N THR A 221 9.90 -13.42 0.80
CA THR A 221 9.29 -13.10 -0.48
C THR A 221 9.29 -11.59 -0.76
N LEU A 222 8.99 -10.75 0.24
CA LEU A 222 9.12 -9.30 0.14
C LEU A 222 10.56 -8.89 -0.21
N LYS A 223 11.54 -9.50 0.48
CA LYS A 223 12.95 -9.25 0.24
C LYS A 223 13.37 -9.71 -1.16
N ALA A 224 12.96 -10.90 -1.59
CA ALA A 224 13.28 -11.42 -2.92
C ALA A 224 12.74 -10.52 -4.04
N ASP A 225 11.48 -10.09 -3.92
CA ASP A 225 10.85 -9.19 -4.89
C ASP A 225 11.55 -7.82 -4.92
N THR A 226 11.90 -7.29 -3.75
CA THR A 226 12.65 -6.03 -3.60
C THR A 226 14.06 -6.12 -4.18
N ASP A 227 14.82 -7.16 -3.84
CA ASP A 227 16.18 -7.39 -4.32
C ASP A 227 16.21 -7.50 -5.84
N TYR A 228 15.21 -8.14 -6.44
CA TYR A 228 15.08 -8.25 -7.88
C TYR A 228 14.90 -6.86 -8.53
N VAL A 229 13.95 -6.07 -8.03
CA VAL A 229 13.68 -4.72 -8.57
C VAL A 229 14.89 -3.81 -8.39
N LEU A 230 15.45 -3.74 -7.18
CA LEU A 230 16.62 -2.90 -6.92
C LEU A 230 17.85 -3.36 -7.69
N GLY A 231 18.02 -4.68 -7.88
CA GLY A 231 19.08 -5.25 -8.71
C GLY A 231 18.99 -4.76 -10.16
N LEU A 232 17.80 -4.75 -10.77
CA LEU A 232 17.59 -4.19 -12.11
C LEU A 232 17.97 -2.71 -12.18
N PHE A 233 17.58 -1.92 -11.17
CA PHE A 233 17.92 -0.49 -11.14
C PHE A 233 19.42 -0.26 -11.04
N ILE A 234 20.10 -0.97 -10.14
CA ILE A 234 21.55 -0.89 -9.96
C ILE A 234 22.28 -1.30 -11.24
N GLU A 235 21.81 -2.32 -11.95
CA GLU A 235 22.41 -2.77 -13.20
C GLU A 235 22.21 -1.75 -14.33
N ILE A 236 20.96 -1.33 -14.56
CA ILE A 236 20.57 -0.50 -15.71
C ILE A 236 21.06 0.94 -15.56
N PHE A 237 21.01 1.49 -14.33
CA PHE A 237 21.37 2.88 -14.04
C PHE A 237 22.70 3.01 -13.29
N LYS A 238 23.61 2.03 -13.40
CA LYS A 238 24.88 1.94 -12.65
C LYS A 238 25.76 3.20 -12.67
N ASP A 239 25.65 4.04 -13.71
CA ASP A 239 26.48 5.22 -13.92
C ASP A 239 25.83 6.53 -13.43
N ILE A 240 24.58 6.49 -12.92
CA ILE A 240 23.88 7.65 -12.38
C ILE A 240 23.35 7.38 -10.96
N PRO A 241 23.36 8.38 -10.06
CA PRO A 241 22.83 8.21 -8.72
C PRO A 241 21.33 7.84 -8.71
N ILE A 242 20.98 6.89 -7.86
CA ILE A 242 19.60 6.52 -7.55
C ILE A 242 19.29 7.04 -6.14
N VAL A 243 18.30 7.93 -6.04
CA VAL A 243 17.74 8.39 -4.77
C VAL A 243 16.49 7.57 -4.52
N PHE A 244 16.58 6.66 -3.55
CA PHE A 244 15.49 5.78 -3.17
C PHE A 244 14.73 6.35 -1.97
N ALA A 245 13.39 6.31 -2.03
CA ALA A 245 12.50 6.57 -0.90
C ALA A 245 11.63 5.35 -0.65
N ILE A 246 11.43 5.04 0.63
CA ILE A 246 10.57 3.95 1.14
C ILE A 246 9.16 4.52 1.35
#